data_AF-A0A9N9HPR3-F1
#
_entry.id   AF-A0A9N9HPR3-F1
#
_cell.length_a   1.000
_cell.length_b   1.000
_cell.length_c   1.000
_cell.angle_alpha   90.00
_cell.angle_beta   90.00
_cell.angle_gamma   90.00
#
_symmetry.space_group_name_H-M   'P 1'
#
loop_
_entity.id
_entity.type
_entity.pdbx_description
1 polymer ?
#
loop_
_entity_poly.entity_id
_entity_poly.type
_entity_poly.pdbx_seq_one_letter_code
_entity_poly.pdbx_strand_id
1 'polypeptide(L)'
;TTATSSCEQELLEEVASLHFDVVVSPKRTKGFKWTVNIEDATLKGLKEYIQKIEKPPALENDSAVLKLISDGKRYSPWNDQDLCKVLRLFILKKNFKFTVFIETPSKPFNELTFPKVCELYELSDDPNPDIDVYSAFSCGTTDLSCDKSKAVVNHLMAKLNLRKKTTPLILAYESWKNSSRVIMGKEISIWR
;
A
#
# COMPACT_ATOMS: atom_id res chain seq x y z
N THR A 1 -36.04 -37.48 -27.07
CA THR A 1 -34.88 -36.88 -27.77
C THR A 1 -34.98 -35.39 -27.60
N THR A 2 -34.37 -34.86 -26.54
CA THR A 2 -34.43 -33.44 -26.21
C THR A 2 -33.15 -32.82 -26.76
N ALA A 3 -33.30 -32.01 -27.81
CA ALA A 3 -32.21 -31.28 -28.44
C ALA A 3 -31.77 -30.15 -27.50
N THR A 4 -30.84 -30.46 -26.62
CA THR A 4 -30.09 -29.49 -25.82
C THR A 4 -29.29 -28.62 -26.79
N SER A 5 -29.47 -27.31 -26.68
CA SER A 5 -28.93 -26.33 -27.62
C SER A 5 -27.40 -26.32 -27.60
N SER A 6 -26.80 -26.44 -28.79
CA SER A 6 -25.35 -26.42 -29.01
C SER A 6 -24.71 -25.05 -28.69
N CYS A 7 -25.50 -23.97 -28.58
CA CYS A 7 -25.00 -22.62 -28.37
C CYS A 7 -24.67 -22.29 -26.90
N GLU A 8 -25.23 -23.03 -25.93
CA GLU A 8 -24.87 -22.84 -24.51
C GLU A 8 -23.56 -23.55 -24.12
N GLN A 9 -23.11 -24.54 -24.91
CA GLN A 9 -21.85 -25.25 -24.66
C GLN A 9 -20.62 -24.50 -25.20
N GLU A 10 -20.72 -23.79 -26.33
CA GLU A 10 -19.61 -22.97 -26.85
C GLU A 10 -19.30 -21.74 -25.97
N LEU A 11 -20.30 -21.17 -25.30
CA LEU A 11 -20.08 -20.08 -24.33
C LEU A 11 -19.50 -20.56 -22.99
N LEU A 12 -19.61 -21.87 -22.68
CA LEU A 12 -19.02 -22.46 -21.49
C LEU A 12 -17.59 -22.96 -21.70
N GLU A 13 -17.18 -23.18 -22.95
CA GLU A 13 -15.77 -23.40 -23.30
C GLU A 13 -15.00 -22.06 -23.44
N GLU A 14 -15.74 -20.97 -23.65
CA GLU A 14 -15.35 -19.59 -23.36
C GLU A 14 -15.58 -19.20 -21.87
N VAL A 15 -15.57 -20.17 -20.93
CA VAL A 15 -15.22 -19.94 -19.50
C VAL A 15 -13.70 -19.71 -19.44
N ALA A 16 -13.33 -18.70 -20.20
CA ALA A 16 -12.03 -18.48 -20.78
C ALA A 16 -11.11 -17.93 -19.70
N SER A 17 -9.86 -18.36 -19.79
CA SER A 17 -8.74 -17.68 -19.16
C SER A 17 -8.86 -16.15 -19.37
N LEU A 18 -9.23 -15.42 -18.31
CA LEU A 18 -9.42 -13.99 -18.39
C LEU A 18 -8.09 -13.29 -18.17
N HIS A 19 -7.90 -12.20 -18.90
CA HIS A 19 -6.67 -11.44 -18.90
C HIS A 19 -6.86 -10.17 -18.07
N PHE A 20 -6.10 -10.04 -16.98
CA PHE A 20 -6.06 -8.84 -16.14
C PHE A 20 -4.75 -8.07 -16.36
N ASP A 21 -4.84 -6.74 -16.47
CA ASP A 21 -3.69 -5.84 -16.40
C ASP A 21 -3.37 -5.55 -14.92
N VAL A 22 -2.34 -6.21 -14.42
CA VAL A 22 -1.92 -6.16 -13.02
C VAL A 22 -0.72 -5.24 -12.88
N VAL A 23 -0.86 -4.19 -12.07
CA VAL A 23 0.24 -3.26 -11.75
C VAL A 23 0.70 -3.51 -10.33
N VAL A 24 2.01 -3.66 -10.07
CA VAL A 24 2.53 -3.85 -8.70
C VAL A 24 3.11 -2.53 -8.17
N SER A 25 2.46 -1.96 -7.16
CA SER A 25 2.87 -0.73 -6.46
C SER A 25 3.47 -1.04 -5.08
N PRO A 26 4.35 -0.17 -4.54
CA PRO A 26 4.77 1.14 -5.08
C PRO A 26 5.91 1.08 -6.10
N LYS A 27 6.58 -0.07 -6.25
CA LYS A 27 7.84 -0.16 -7.01
C LYS A 27 7.71 0.15 -8.51
N ARG A 28 6.57 -0.09 -9.16
CA ARG A 28 6.46 0.03 -10.63
C ARG A 28 5.11 0.59 -11.10
N THR A 29 5.14 1.24 -12.27
CA THR A 29 3.97 1.82 -12.97
C THR A 29 3.55 1.03 -14.22
N LYS A 30 4.39 0.10 -14.71
CA LYS A 30 4.06 -0.77 -15.85
C LYS A 30 3.33 -2.01 -15.33
N GLY A 31 2.17 -2.29 -15.90
CA GLY A 31 1.40 -3.50 -15.61
C GLY A 31 1.82 -4.66 -16.49
N PHE A 32 1.48 -5.87 -16.05
CA PHE A 32 1.66 -7.11 -16.80
C PHE A 32 0.32 -7.84 -16.92
N LYS A 33 0.20 -8.68 -17.95
CA LYS A 33 -1.01 -9.46 -18.20
C LYS A 33 -0.99 -10.72 -17.36
N TRP A 34 -1.86 -10.81 -16.36
CA TRP A 34 -2.10 -12.04 -15.61
C TRP A 34 -3.32 -12.76 -16.18
N THR A 35 -3.11 -13.97 -16.67
CA THR A 35 -4.14 -14.82 -17.25
C THR A 35 -4.50 -15.91 -16.25
N VAL A 36 -5.76 -15.95 -15.81
CA VAL A 36 -6.20 -16.88 -14.76
C VAL A 36 -7.65 -17.30 -14.97
N ASN A 37 -7.96 -18.55 -14.65
CA ASN A 37 -9.35 -18.97 -14.45
C ASN A 37 -9.83 -18.42 -13.10
N ILE A 38 -10.94 -17.69 -13.09
CA ILE A 38 -11.48 -17.05 -11.88
C ILE A 38 -11.78 -18.10 -10.79
N GLU A 39 -12.23 -19.29 -11.18
CA GLU A 39 -12.63 -20.34 -10.23
C GLU A 39 -11.41 -20.98 -9.54
N ASP A 40 -10.28 -20.99 -10.23
CA ASP A 40 -9.01 -21.55 -9.74
C ASP A 40 -8.04 -20.47 -9.23
N ALA A 41 -8.48 -19.20 -9.21
CA ALA A 41 -7.64 -18.08 -8.81
C ALA A 41 -7.35 -18.14 -7.30
N THR A 42 -6.09 -18.44 -6.97
CA THR A 42 -5.62 -18.47 -5.57
C THR A 42 -4.73 -17.27 -5.26
N LEU A 43 -4.74 -16.84 -4.00
CA LEU A 43 -3.79 -15.84 -3.50
C LEU A 43 -2.37 -16.34 -3.67
N LYS A 44 -2.12 -17.63 -3.43
CA LYS A 44 -0.81 -18.26 -3.64
C LYS A 44 -0.37 -18.16 -5.11
N GLY A 45 -1.24 -18.51 -6.05
CA GLY A 45 -0.96 -18.42 -7.48
C GLY A 45 -0.67 -16.98 -7.94
N LEU A 46 -1.43 -16.00 -7.45
CA LEU A 46 -1.15 -14.58 -7.73
C LEU A 46 0.21 -14.15 -7.17
N LYS A 47 0.54 -14.54 -5.94
CA LYS A 47 1.86 -14.27 -5.34
C LYS A 47 2.99 -14.90 -6.15
N GLU A 48 2.91 -16.18 -6.46
CA GLU A 48 3.92 -16.89 -7.26
C GLU A 48 4.09 -16.26 -8.65
N TYR A 49 2.99 -15.83 -9.28
CA TYR A 49 3.02 -15.16 -10.57
C TYR A 49 3.73 -13.80 -10.50
N ILE A 50 3.40 -12.97 -9.51
CA ILE A 50 4.09 -11.71 -9.23
C ILE A 50 5.58 -11.96 -8.95
N GLN A 51 5.90 -13.00 -8.17
CA GLN A 51 7.27 -13.36 -7.83
C GLN A 51 8.09 -13.75 -9.06
N LYS A 52 7.49 -14.50 -9.99
CA LYS A 52 8.15 -14.93 -11.22
C LYS A 52 8.51 -13.76 -12.14
N ILE A 53 7.63 -12.76 -12.22
CA ILE A 53 7.82 -11.62 -13.13
C ILE A 53 8.72 -10.57 -12.50
N GLU A 54 8.46 -10.19 -11.25
CA GLU A 54 9.05 -9.00 -10.63
C GLU A 54 10.06 -9.31 -9.51
N LYS A 55 10.19 -10.58 -9.08
CA LYS A 55 11.03 -11.02 -7.94
C LYS A 55 11.10 -10.02 -6.78
N PRO A 56 9.97 -9.59 -6.18
CA PRO A 56 10.04 -8.65 -5.07
C PRO A 56 10.56 -9.35 -3.81
N PRO A 57 11.60 -8.80 -3.12
CA PRO A 57 12.16 -9.37 -1.89
C PRO A 57 11.11 -9.60 -0.79
N ALA A 58 10.08 -8.76 -0.76
CA ALA A 58 9.02 -8.77 0.23
C ALA A 58 8.03 -9.96 0.14
N LEU A 59 8.08 -10.73 -0.95
CA LEU A 59 7.12 -11.80 -1.26
C LEU A 59 7.65 -13.20 -0.94
N GLU A 60 8.92 -13.30 -0.54
CA GLU A 60 9.57 -14.57 -0.15
C GLU A 60 9.10 -15.07 1.23
N ASN A 61 8.37 -14.24 1.99
CA ASN A 61 7.84 -14.59 3.31
C ASN A 61 6.32 -14.80 3.23
N ASP A 62 5.82 -15.92 3.80
CA ASP A 62 4.40 -16.31 3.83
C ASP A 62 3.44 -15.25 4.38
N SER A 63 3.96 -14.20 5.03
CA SER A 63 3.18 -13.18 5.72
C SER A 63 2.85 -11.93 4.88
N ALA A 64 3.17 -11.91 3.59
CA ALA A 64 2.81 -10.80 2.70
C ALA A 64 1.29 -10.69 2.53
N VAL A 65 0.73 -9.52 2.84
CA VAL A 65 -0.69 -9.21 2.60
C VAL A 65 -0.82 -8.46 1.30
N LEU A 66 -1.71 -8.94 0.43
CA LEU A 66 -2.01 -8.28 -0.84
C LEU A 66 -3.20 -7.34 -0.67
N LYS A 67 -3.03 -6.08 -1.07
CA LYS A 67 -4.13 -5.14 -1.25
C LYS A 67 -4.32 -4.86 -2.73
N LEU A 68 -5.56 -4.97 -3.19
CA LEU A 68 -5.96 -4.72 -4.56
C LEU A 68 -6.61 -3.34 -4.66
N ILE A 69 -6.29 -2.56 -5.68
CA ILE A 69 -6.93 -1.28 -5.97
C ILE A 69 -7.47 -1.31 -7.39
N SER A 70 -8.77 -1.04 -7.55
CA SER A 70 -9.41 -0.84 -8.85
C SER A 70 -10.34 0.36 -8.76
N ASP A 71 -10.26 1.27 -9.72
CA ASP A 71 -11.00 2.56 -9.74
C ASP A 71 -10.93 3.35 -8.42
N GLY A 72 -9.77 3.37 -7.79
CA GLY A 72 -9.56 4.06 -6.50
C GLY A 72 -10.19 3.37 -5.29
N LYS A 73 -10.88 2.23 -5.46
CA LYS A 73 -11.43 1.41 -4.37
C LYS A 73 -10.42 0.35 -3.95
N ARG A 74 -10.25 0.18 -2.64
CA ARG A 74 -9.33 -0.79 -2.03
C ARG A 74 -10.08 -2.06 -1.65
N TYR A 75 -9.48 -3.20 -1.96
CA TYR A 75 -9.97 -4.53 -1.64
C TYR A 75 -8.84 -5.33 -0.99
N SER A 76 -9.13 -6.01 0.12
CA SER A 76 -8.15 -6.80 0.86
C SER A 76 -8.67 -8.24 0.98
N PRO A 77 -8.50 -9.08 -0.05
CA PRO A 77 -8.94 -10.47 0.01
C PRO A 77 -8.11 -11.21 1.06
N TRP A 78 -8.79 -11.81 2.04
CA TRP A 78 -8.13 -12.54 3.12
C TRP A 78 -7.91 -14.03 2.79
N ASN A 79 -8.68 -14.55 1.85
CA ASN A 79 -8.64 -15.94 1.38
C ASN A 79 -8.93 -15.99 -0.13
N ASP A 80 -8.80 -17.17 -0.72
CA ASP A 80 -9.02 -17.41 -2.16
C ASP A 80 -10.46 -17.09 -2.58
N GLN A 81 -11.47 -17.42 -1.76
CA GLN A 81 -12.86 -17.10 -2.09
C GLN A 81 -13.12 -15.61 -2.19
N ASP A 82 -12.51 -14.81 -1.31
CA ASP A 82 -12.64 -13.35 -1.33
C ASP A 82 -11.90 -12.76 -2.54
N LEU A 83 -10.76 -13.34 -2.93
CA LEU A 83 -10.08 -12.99 -4.18
C LEU A 83 -11.01 -13.26 -5.38
N CYS A 84 -11.58 -14.46 -5.49
CA CYS A 84 -12.51 -14.80 -6.56
C CYS A 84 -13.71 -13.85 -6.61
N LYS A 85 -14.30 -13.47 -5.46
CA LYS A 85 -15.40 -12.48 -5.39
C LYS A 85 -14.96 -11.11 -5.92
N VAL A 86 -13.78 -10.64 -5.55
CA VAL A 86 -13.22 -9.36 -6.02
C VAL A 86 -12.98 -9.39 -7.53
N LEU A 87 -12.40 -10.48 -8.05
CA LEU A 87 -12.20 -10.66 -9.50
C LEU A 87 -13.54 -10.72 -10.26
N ARG A 88 -14.55 -11.42 -9.73
CA ARG A 88 -15.91 -11.42 -10.30
C ARG A 88 -16.52 -10.01 -10.33
N LEU A 89 -16.32 -9.21 -9.29
CA LEU A 89 -16.76 -7.80 -9.27
C LEU A 89 -16.07 -6.95 -10.34
N PHE A 90 -14.79 -7.21 -10.64
CA PHE A 90 -14.05 -6.53 -11.70
C PHE A 90 -14.61 -6.86 -13.07
N ILE A 91 -14.96 -8.13 -13.31
CA ILE A 91 -15.57 -8.58 -14.57
C ILE A 91 -16.95 -7.96 -14.78
N LEU A 92 -17.79 -7.96 -13.74
CA LEU A 92 -19.13 -7.36 -13.81
C LEU A 92 -19.08 -5.86 -14.18
N LYS A 93 -18.05 -5.16 -13.71
CA LYS A 93 -17.80 -3.75 -14.03
C LYS A 93 -17.06 -3.53 -15.35
N LYS A 94 -16.63 -4.61 -16.03
CA LYS A 94 -15.77 -4.60 -17.22
C LYS A 94 -14.42 -3.89 -16.99
N ASN A 95 -13.90 -4.01 -15.77
CA ASN A 95 -12.65 -3.40 -15.34
C ASN A 95 -11.56 -4.47 -15.17
N PHE A 96 -10.78 -4.71 -16.22
CA PHE A 96 -9.74 -5.74 -16.19
C PHE A 96 -8.40 -5.24 -15.66
N LYS A 97 -8.35 -4.02 -15.11
CA LYS A 97 -7.13 -3.40 -14.59
C LYS A 97 -7.21 -3.19 -13.09
N PHE A 98 -6.19 -3.65 -12.37
CA PHE A 98 -6.05 -3.39 -10.94
C PHE A 98 -4.58 -3.29 -10.52
N THR A 99 -4.36 -2.59 -9.41
CA THR A 99 -3.05 -2.42 -8.80
C THR A 99 -2.96 -3.30 -7.55
N VAL A 100 -1.92 -4.12 -7.47
CA VAL A 100 -1.56 -4.88 -6.28
C VAL A 100 -0.55 -4.07 -5.48
N PHE A 101 -0.85 -3.86 -4.20
CA PHE A 101 0.06 -3.38 -3.20
C PHE A 101 0.46 -4.58 -2.35
N ILE A 102 1.76 -4.85 -2.32
CA ILE A 102 2.32 -5.83 -1.42
C ILE A 102 2.61 -5.09 -0.13
N GLU A 103 1.79 -5.30 0.89
CA GLU A 103 2.07 -4.82 2.23
C GLU A 103 2.87 -5.87 2.98
N THR A 104 4.16 -5.60 3.21
CA THR A 104 5.00 -6.38 4.13
C THR A 104 5.94 -5.41 4.86
N PRO A 105 6.19 -5.60 6.17
CA PRO A 105 6.12 -6.88 6.88
C PRO A 105 5.05 -7.02 7.96
N SER A 106 4.68 -8.28 8.23
CA SER A 106 3.84 -8.71 9.37
C SER A 106 4.43 -8.37 10.74
N LYS A 107 5.69 -7.96 10.76
CA LYS A 107 6.41 -7.49 11.91
C LYS A 107 6.46 -5.96 11.86
N PRO A 108 6.07 -5.26 12.94
CA PRO A 108 6.30 -3.83 13.02
C PRO A 108 7.79 -3.52 12.83
N PHE A 109 8.12 -2.33 12.32
CA PHE A 109 9.49 -1.97 11.92
C PHE A 109 10.54 -2.22 13.03
N ASN A 110 10.14 -2.12 14.29
CA ASN A 110 10.94 -2.39 15.49
C ASN A 110 11.32 -3.88 15.68
N GLU A 111 10.65 -4.81 15.00
CA GLU A 111 10.94 -6.25 15.04
C GLU A 111 11.75 -6.72 13.82
N LEU A 112 12.08 -5.82 12.90
CA LEU A 112 12.96 -6.11 11.77
C LEU A 112 14.42 -5.97 12.18
N THR A 113 15.23 -6.97 11.83
CA THR A 113 16.69 -6.86 11.92
C THR A 113 17.22 -6.03 10.76
N PHE A 114 18.37 -5.39 10.96
CA PHE A 114 19.01 -4.55 9.95
C PHE A 114 19.20 -5.25 8.58
N PRO A 115 19.69 -6.51 8.51
CA PRO A 115 19.74 -7.27 7.26
C PRO A 115 18.40 -7.35 6.53
N LYS A 116 17.30 -7.59 7.27
CA LYS A 116 15.96 -7.71 6.69
C LYS A 116 15.45 -6.37 6.16
N VAL A 117 15.83 -5.26 6.79
CA VAL A 117 15.54 -3.90 6.30
C VAL A 117 16.31 -3.65 5.00
N CYS A 118 17.61 -3.97 4.96
CA CYS A 118 18.41 -3.82 3.75
C CYS A 118 17.87 -4.65 2.58
N GLU A 119 17.46 -5.89 2.82
CA GLU A 119 16.81 -6.76 1.82
C GLU A 119 15.47 -6.18 1.33
N LEU A 120 14.60 -5.71 2.23
CA LEU A 120 13.27 -5.20 1.90
C LEU A 120 13.32 -3.97 0.99
N TYR A 121 14.25 -3.06 1.29
CA TYR A 121 14.41 -1.79 0.60
C TYR A 121 15.50 -1.80 -0.48
N GLU A 122 16.10 -2.96 -0.76
CA GLU A 122 17.19 -3.10 -1.74
C GLU A 122 18.34 -2.13 -1.45
N LEU A 123 18.70 -1.98 -0.17
CA LEU A 123 19.76 -1.06 0.27
C LEU A 123 21.17 -1.66 0.13
N SER A 124 21.26 -2.99 0.03
CA SER A 124 22.52 -3.73 -0.09
C SER A 124 22.31 -5.06 -0.83
N ASP A 125 23.32 -5.47 -1.61
CA ASP A 125 23.39 -6.80 -2.26
C ASP A 125 24.02 -7.86 -1.34
N ASP A 126 24.54 -7.47 -0.18
CA ASP A 126 25.13 -8.38 0.81
C ASP A 126 24.01 -9.15 1.54
N PRO A 127 24.06 -10.50 1.63
CA PRO A 127 23.09 -11.29 2.39
C PRO A 127 23.12 -11.05 3.91
N ASN A 128 24.20 -10.47 4.45
CA ASN A 128 24.31 -10.10 5.85
C ASN A 128 25.01 -8.73 5.98
N PRO A 129 24.35 -7.64 5.54
CA PRO A 129 24.95 -6.33 5.54
C PRO A 129 25.15 -5.86 6.98
N ASP A 130 26.35 -5.37 7.26
CA ASP A 130 26.64 -4.69 8.52
C ASP A 130 26.35 -3.20 8.41
N ILE A 131 25.98 -2.57 9.53
CA ILE A 131 25.76 -1.13 9.60
C ILE A 131 27.05 -0.36 9.32
N ASP A 132 28.20 -0.99 9.57
CA ASP A 132 29.54 -0.43 9.34
C ASP A 132 29.86 -0.17 7.86
N VAL A 133 29.11 -0.77 6.93
CA VAL A 133 29.20 -0.45 5.49
C VAL A 133 28.74 0.99 5.22
N TYR A 134 27.84 1.52 6.04
CA TYR A 134 27.38 2.89 5.94
C TYR A 134 28.36 3.80 6.67
N SER A 135 28.84 4.84 6.00
CA SER A 135 29.74 5.80 6.61
C SER A 135 29.12 6.34 7.90
N ALA A 136 29.85 6.21 9.01
CA ALA A 136 29.44 6.78 10.27
C ALA A 136 29.15 8.28 10.07
N PHE A 137 27.92 8.70 10.35
CA PHE A 137 27.59 10.11 10.37
C PHE A 137 28.34 10.75 11.55
N SER A 138 29.41 11.47 11.25
CA SER A 138 30.07 12.31 12.25
C SER A 138 29.21 13.55 12.49
N CYS A 139 28.28 13.43 13.44
CA CYS A 139 27.60 14.61 13.97
C CYS A 139 28.59 15.34 14.88
N GLY A 140 29.17 16.43 14.39
CA GLY A 140 29.96 17.33 15.23
C GLY A 140 29.08 17.97 16.30
N THR A 141 29.49 17.90 17.56
CA THR A 141 28.86 18.67 18.64
C THR A 141 29.25 20.14 18.47
N THR A 142 28.26 20.98 18.16
CA THR A 142 28.44 22.44 18.13
C THR A 142 27.89 23.04 19.40
N ASP A 143 28.65 23.95 20.03
CA ASP A 143 28.17 24.69 21.18
C ASP A 143 26.94 25.53 20.78
N LEU A 144 25.85 25.30 21.50
CA LEU A 144 24.59 26.02 21.31
C LEU A 144 24.61 27.43 21.93
N SER A 145 25.68 27.80 22.63
CA SER A 145 25.84 29.14 23.20
C SER A 145 26.12 30.22 22.13
N CYS A 146 26.73 29.84 21.00
CA CYS A 146 27.07 30.76 19.92
C CYS A 146 25.82 31.25 19.16
N ASP A 147 25.84 32.52 18.76
CA ASP A 147 24.75 33.16 18.00
C ASP A 147 24.42 32.43 16.70
N LYS A 148 25.43 31.88 16.01
CA LYS A 148 25.23 31.10 14.78
C LYS A 148 24.41 29.84 15.06
N SER A 149 24.74 29.09 16.11
CA SER A 149 24.03 27.87 16.51
C SER A 149 22.60 28.17 16.95
N LYS A 150 22.40 29.23 17.75
CA LYS A 150 21.07 29.71 18.14
C LYS A 150 20.22 30.08 16.93
N ALA A 151 20.80 30.77 15.94
CA ALA A 151 20.09 31.14 14.72
C ALA A 151 19.63 29.91 13.92
N VAL A 152 20.48 28.88 13.79
CA VAL A 152 20.14 27.62 13.11
C VAL A 152 19.02 26.87 13.84
N VAL A 153 19.12 26.73 15.17
CA VAL A 153 18.08 26.06 15.98
C VAL A 153 16.76 26.82 15.91
N ASN A 154 16.80 28.16 16.03
CA ASN A 154 15.59 28.99 15.91
C ASN A 154 14.96 28.87 14.52
N HIS A 155 15.78 28.87 13.46
CA HIS A 155 15.31 28.66 12.08
C HIS A 155 14.64 27.29 11.92
N LEU A 156 15.28 26.22 12.43
CA LEU A 156 14.73 24.87 12.42
C LEU A 156 13.38 24.82 13.16
N MET A 157 13.32 25.41 14.36
CA MET A 157 12.11 25.42 15.17
C MET A 157 10.98 26.22 14.51
N ALA A 158 11.29 27.34 13.87
CA ALA A 158 10.34 28.11 13.08
C ALA A 158 9.79 27.28 11.91
N LYS A 159 10.66 26.58 11.17
CA LYS A 159 10.27 25.72 10.04
C LYS A 159 9.42 24.53 10.48
N LEU A 160 9.75 23.90 11.61
CA LEU A 160 8.95 22.81 12.19
C LEU A 160 7.56 23.31 12.63
N ASN A 161 7.49 24.45 13.31
CA ASN A 161 6.21 25.04 13.72
C ASN A 161 5.36 25.47 12.53
N LEU A 162 5.98 26.04 11.49
CA LEU A 162 5.29 26.36 10.25
C LEU A 162 4.67 25.10 9.64
N ARG A 163 5.47 24.03 9.49
CA ARG A 163 4.98 22.75 8.97
C ARG A 163 3.88 22.16 9.83
N LYS A 164 3.98 22.23 11.16
CA LYS A 164 2.91 21.79 12.07
C LYS A 164 1.60 22.54 11.80
N LYS A 165 1.65 23.86 11.63
CA LYS A 165 0.47 24.68 11.30
C LYS A 165 -0.10 24.40 9.92
N THR A 166 0.76 24.16 8.92
CA THR A 166 0.33 23.95 7.54
C THR A 166 0.05 22.49 7.21
N THR A 167 0.24 21.56 8.15
CA THR A 167 -0.04 20.14 7.92
C THR A 167 -1.55 19.93 7.82
N PRO A 168 -2.05 19.38 6.70
CA PRO A 168 -3.50 19.26 6.45
C PRO A 168 -4.26 18.50 7.54
N LEU A 169 -3.61 17.52 8.19
CA LEU A 169 -4.18 16.74 9.30
C LEU A 169 -4.53 17.59 10.53
N ILE A 170 -3.68 18.56 10.88
CA ILE A 170 -3.90 19.43 12.05
C ILE A 170 -4.98 20.46 11.74
N LEU A 171 -4.95 21.06 10.54
CA LEU A 171 -5.97 22.01 10.08
C LEU A 171 -7.36 21.38 10.02
N ALA A 172 -7.46 20.13 9.52
CA ALA A 172 -8.73 19.40 9.48
C ALA A 172 -9.26 19.11 10.89
N TYR A 173 -8.39 18.72 11.84
CA TYR A 173 -8.77 18.48 13.23
C TYR A 173 -9.26 19.76 13.94
N GLU A 174 -8.55 20.89 13.79
CA GLU A 174 -8.95 22.16 14.39
C GLU A 174 -10.23 22.72 13.76
N SER A 175 -10.40 22.58 12.45
CA SER A 175 -11.63 22.96 11.74
C SER A 175 -12.84 22.14 12.20
N TRP A 176 -12.68 20.82 12.34
CA TRP A 176 -13.72 19.95 12.90
C TRP A 176 -14.04 20.33 14.35
N LYS A 177 -13.04 20.53 15.20
CA LYS A 177 -13.22 20.91 16.62
C LYS A 177 -13.93 22.26 16.78
N ASN A 178 -13.55 23.26 15.99
CA ASN A 178 -14.19 24.57 16.01
C ASN A 178 -15.61 24.50 15.47
N SER A 179 -15.85 23.74 14.39
CA SER A 179 -17.20 23.49 13.89
C SER A 179 -18.06 22.87 14.99
N SER A 180 -17.63 21.77 15.62
CA SER A 180 -18.34 21.10 16.71
C SER A 180 -18.63 22.01 17.91
N ARG A 181 -17.72 22.92 18.28
CA ARG A 181 -17.98 23.93 19.32
C ARG A 181 -19.04 24.95 18.92
N VAL A 182 -19.07 25.35 17.65
CA VAL A 182 -20.11 26.26 17.12
C VAL A 182 -21.48 25.57 17.09
N ILE A 183 -21.55 24.28 16.78
CA ILE A 183 -22.82 23.52 16.81
C ILE A 183 -23.36 23.44 18.25
N MET A 184 -22.49 23.08 19.21
CA MET A 184 -22.85 23.00 20.64
C MET A 184 -23.22 24.37 21.24
N GLY A 185 -22.58 25.47 20.81
CA GLY A 185 -22.91 26.82 21.27
C GLY A 185 -24.22 27.38 20.69
N LYS A 186 -24.57 26.98 19.45
CA LYS A 186 -25.86 27.35 18.84
C LYS A 186 -27.03 26.64 19.50
N GLU A 187 -26.91 25.35 19.85
CA GLU A 187 -27.98 24.65 20.58
C GLU A 187 -28.32 25.35 21.91
N ILE A 188 -27.34 25.76 22.70
CA ILE A 188 -27.58 26.42 24.00
C ILE A 188 -28.27 27.80 23.84
N SER A 189 -28.13 28.44 22.67
CA SER A 189 -28.74 29.75 22.38
C SER A 189 -30.18 29.66 21.87
N ILE A 190 -30.62 28.47 21.46
CA ILE A 190 -32.00 28.21 20.99
C ILE A 190 -32.92 27.88 22.19
N TRP A 191 -32.34 27.56 23.35
CA TRP A 191 -33.05 27.23 24.59
C TRP A 191 -33.06 28.35 25.65
N ARG A 192 -32.83 29.61 25.24
CA ARG A 192 -32.91 30.78 26.14
C ARG A 192 -33.98 31.76 25.67
#